data_AF-A0AA35DAI2-F1
#
_entry.id   AF-A0AA35DAI2-F1
#
_cell.length_a   1.000
_cell.length_b   1.000
_cell.length_c   1.000
_cell.angle_alpha   90.00
_cell.angle_beta   90.00
_cell.angle_gamma   90.00
#
_symmetry.space_group_name_H-M   'P 1'
#
loop_
_entity.id
_entity.type
_entity.pdbx_description
1 polymer ?
#
loop_
_entity_poly.entity_id
_entity_poly.type
_entity_poly.pdbx_seq_one_letter_code
_entity_poly.pdbx_strand_id
1 'polypeptide(L)' 'MAYRRWRSVFVRAYTRFRFGRRESVCQHWRSHPGQMQLFA' A
#
# COMPACT_ATOMS: atom_id res chain seq x y z
N MET A 1 -8.82 -10.71 15.86
CA MET A 1 -7.66 -10.53 14.96
C MET A 1 -7.86 -9.28 14.09
N ALA A 2 -7.10 -8.22 14.36
CA ALA A 2 -7.41 -6.85 13.96
C ALA A 2 -6.79 -6.38 12.63
N TYR A 3 -6.74 -7.23 11.59
CA TYR A 3 -6.21 -6.83 10.26
C TYR A 3 -7.05 -7.32 9.07
N ARG A 4 -8.34 -7.60 9.25
CA ARG A 4 -9.22 -8.05 8.14
C ARG A 4 -9.65 -6.94 7.18
N ARG A 5 -9.61 -5.67 7.60
CA ARG A 5 -10.09 -4.56 6.76
C ARG A 5 -8.90 -3.90 6.08
N TRP A 6 -8.82 -4.01 4.76
CA TRP A 6 -7.81 -3.32 3.98
C TRP A 6 -7.96 -1.81 4.22
N ARG A 7 -6.87 -1.17 4.66
CA ARG A 7 -6.84 0.26 4.92
C ARG A 7 -5.70 0.89 4.14
N SER A 8 -6.05 1.83 3.28
CA SER A 8 -5.11 2.77 2.71
C SER A 8 -4.99 4.01 3.59
N VAL A 9 -3.86 4.70 3.48
CA VAL A 9 -3.61 5.98 4.13
C VAL A 9 -3.30 7.03 3.08
N PHE A 10 -3.81 8.23 3.30
CA PHE A 10 -3.44 9.41 2.53
C PHE A 10 -2.20 10.04 3.15
N VAL A 11 -1.25 10.40 2.30
CA VAL A 11 0.02 11.02 2.67
C VAL A 11 0.26 12.23 1.78
N ARG A 12 1.17 13.11 2.21
CA ARG A 12 1.61 14.22 1.37
C ARG A 12 2.15 13.67 0.05
N ALA A 13 1.80 14.35 -1.05
CA ALA A 13 2.22 13.94 -2.37
C ALA A 13 3.75 13.85 -2.46
N TYR A 14 4.26 12.71 -2.92
CA TYR A 14 5.68 12.46 -3.11
C TYR A 14 5.91 11.60 -4.36
N THR A 15 7.12 11.68 -4.92
CA THR A 15 7.51 10.83 -6.04
C THR A 15 8.23 9.60 -5.54
N ARG A 16 7.85 8.40 -6.02
CA ARG A 16 8.59 7.16 -5.80
C ARG A 16 8.98 6.53 -7.12
N PHE A 17 10.03 5.71 -7.11
CA PHE A 17 10.41 4.90 -8.26
C PHE A 17 10.03 3.43 -8.00
N ARG A 18 9.23 2.83 -8.88
CA ARG A 18 8.79 1.44 -8.76
C ARG A 18 8.70 0.81 -10.15
N PHE A 19 9.22 -0.42 -10.30
CA PHE A 19 9.21 -1.16 -11.57
C PHE A 19 9.71 -0.35 -12.78
N GLY A 20 10.80 0.41 -12.60
CA GLY A 20 11.38 1.21 -13.69
C GLY A 20 10.63 2.52 -13.99
N ARG A 21 9.59 2.87 -13.22
CA ARG A 21 8.74 4.04 -13.45
C ARG A 21 8.70 4.98 -12.25
N ARG A 22 8.63 6.28 -12.52
CA ARG A 22 8.41 7.30 -11.49
C ARG A 22 6.90 7.52 -11.32
N GLU A 23 6.41 7.33 -10.11
CA GLU A 23 5.00 7.46 -9.74
C GLU A 23 4.84 8.66 -8.81
N SER A 24 3.80 9.47 -9.03
CA SER A 24 3.35 10.49 -8.07
C SER A 24 2.30 9.87 -7.17
N VAL A 25 2.57 9.82 -5.86
CA VAL A 25 1.75 9.08 -4.90
C VAL A 25 1.28 10.01 -3.79
N CYS A 26 -0.02 9.94 -3.48
CA CYS A 26 -0.63 10.58 -2.31
C CYS A 26 -1.45 9.59 -1.46
N GLN A 27 -1.53 8.31 -1.87
CA GLN A 27 -2.26 7.27 -1.15
C GLN A 27 -1.50 5.94 -1.27
N HIS A 28 -1.29 5.24 -0.15
CA HIS A 28 -0.68 3.91 -0.17
C HIS A 28 -1.27 2.99 0.91
N TRP A 29 -1.07 1.69 0.74
CA TRP A 29 -1.42 0.68 1.74
C TRP A 29 -0.36 0.65 2.85
N ARG A 30 -0.79 0.57 4.12
CA ARG A 30 0.14 0.35 5.27
C ARG A 30 0.69 -1.08 5.31
N SER A 31 -0.13 -2.03 4.88
CA SER A 31 0.22 -3.45 4.72
C SER A 31 -0.24 -3.88 3.34
N HIS A 32 0.50 -4.77 2.69
CA HIS A 32 0.14 -5.18 1.33
C HIS A 32 -1.26 -5.83 1.33
N PRO A 33 -2.20 -5.42 0.47
CA PRO A 33 -3.48 -6.10 0.33
C PRO A 33 -3.20 -7.55 -0.08
N GLY A 34 -3.57 -8.52 0.75
CA GLY A 34 -3.27 -9.94 0.53
C GLY A 34 -2.01 -10.47 1.24
N GLN A 35 -1.30 -9.70 2.07
CA GLN A 35 -0.17 -10.21 2.87
C GLN A 35 -0.56 -11.42 3.74
N MET A 36 -1.81 -11.48 4.19
CA MET A 36 -2.37 -12.58 4.97
C MET A 36 -3.08 -13.64 4.12
N GLN A 37 -3.30 -13.41 2.81
CA GLN A 37 -3.98 -14.38 1.93
C GLN A 37 -3.07 -15.56 1.58
N LEU A 38 -1.74 -15.42 1.68
CA LEU A 38 -0.79 -16.51 1.42
C LEU A 38 -0.77 -17.60 2.51
N PHE A 39 -1.42 -17.37 3.65
CA PHE A 39 -1.45 -18.29 4.80
C PHE A 39 -2.87 -18.67 5.22
N ALA A 40 -3.85 -18.51 4.32
CA ALA A 40 -5.26 -18.84 4.56
C ALA A 40 -5.62 -20.24 4.06
#